data_AF-A0A1I1XQG5-F1
#
_entry.id   AF-A0A1I1XQG5-F1
#
_cell.length_a   1.000
_cell.length_b   1.000
_cell.length_c   1.000
_cell.angle_alpha   90.00
_cell.angle_beta   90.00
_cell.angle_gamma   90.00
#
_symmetry.space_group_name_H-M   'P 1'
#
loop_
_entity.id
_entity.type
_entity.pdbx_description
1 polymer ?
#
loop_
_entity_poly.entity_id
_entity_poly.type
_entity_poly.pdbx_seq_one_letter_code
_entity_poly.pdbx_strand_id
1 'polypeptide(L)'
;MDRPHPLSRRHLPQARESAAGPGGRIAVVGIDLGDNESAIVRLLDGEGAPVWSSRFASPQDNERDSAVGVAFGPDYLMVGGAVSTEAEDGHVTFEWWLRRFALG
;
A
#
# COMPACT_ATOMS: atom_id res chain seq x y z
N MET A 1 29.21 -19.05 19.70
CA MET A 1 28.07 -18.28 20.24
C MET A 1 27.52 -17.52 19.07
N ASP A 2 26.50 -18.08 18.44
CA ASP A 2 25.96 -17.59 17.17
C ASP A 2 25.08 -16.38 17.43
N ARG A 3 25.28 -15.28 16.70
CA ARG A 3 24.41 -14.10 16.82
C ARG A 3 23.11 -14.43 16.08
N PRO A 4 21.92 -14.14 16.63
CA PRO A 4 20.70 -14.28 15.84
C PRO A 4 20.79 -13.34 14.63
N HIS A 5 20.66 -13.91 13.43
CA HIS A 5 20.42 -13.16 12.21
C HIS A 5 19.21 -12.24 12.43
N PRO A 6 19.25 -10.96 12.01
CA PRO A 6 18.05 -10.14 12.03
C PRO A 6 17.00 -10.85 11.18
N LEU A 7 15.84 -11.14 11.77
CA LEU A 7 14.68 -11.65 11.05
C LEU A 7 14.46 -10.71 9.85
N SER A 8 14.69 -11.23 8.65
CA SER A 8 14.32 -10.53 7.42
C SER A 8 12.84 -10.19 7.57
N ARG A 9 12.50 -8.88 7.63
CA ARG A 9 11.10 -8.45 7.76
C ARG A 9 10.27 -9.22 6.75
N ARG A 10 9.27 -9.96 7.23
CA ARG A 10 8.46 -10.77 6.35
C ARG A 10 7.65 -9.81 5.46
N HIS A 11 7.77 -9.94 4.15
CA HIS A 11 6.98 -9.20 3.17
C HIS A 11 5.98 -10.14 2.52
N LEU A 12 4.68 -9.87 2.68
CA LEU A 12 3.58 -10.64 2.13
C LEU A 12 2.65 -9.73 1.33
N PRO A 13 3.10 -9.19 0.19
CA PRO A 13 2.29 -8.28 -0.62
C PRO A 13 1.09 -9.02 -1.22
N GLN A 14 -0.10 -8.46 -1.01
CA GLN A 14 -1.37 -8.89 -1.59
C GLN A 14 -1.97 -7.71 -2.36
N ALA A 15 -2.09 -7.87 -3.68
CA ALA A 15 -2.81 -6.93 -4.51
C ALA A 15 -4.31 -7.00 -4.18
N ARG A 16 -4.96 -5.85 -4.08
CA ARG A 16 -6.41 -5.73 -3.87
C ARG A 16 -7.13 -5.13 -5.08
N GLU A 17 -6.51 -4.17 -5.74
CA GLU A 17 -7.07 -3.52 -6.92
C GLU A 17 -5.97 -3.14 -7.91
N SER A 18 -6.35 -3.04 -9.18
CA SER A 18 -5.53 -2.45 -10.22
C SER A 18 -6.35 -1.55 -11.14
N ALA A 19 -5.68 -0.59 -11.75
CA ALA A 19 -6.24 0.28 -12.78
C ALA A 19 -5.27 0.37 -13.95
N ALA A 20 -5.82 0.43 -15.17
CA ALA A 20 -5.08 0.79 -16.37
C ALA A 20 -5.19 2.31 -16.58
N GLY A 21 -4.09 2.93 -16.98
CA GLY A 21 -3.96 4.37 -17.14
C GLY A 21 -3.38 4.78 -18.50
N PRO A 22 -3.16 6.10 -18.69
CA PRO A 22 -2.58 6.64 -19.90
C PRO A 22 -1.23 6.00 -20.27
N GLY A 23 -0.94 5.87 -21.56
CA GLY A 23 0.32 5.31 -22.05
C GLY A 23 0.55 3.84 -21.68
N GLY A 24 -0.52 3.10 -21.34
CA GLY A 24 -0.43 1.69 -20.94
C GLY A 24 0.08 1.49 -19.52
N ARG A 25 0.20 2.54 -18.69
CA ARG A 25 0.59 2.39 -17.29
C ARG A 25 -0.42 1.53 -16.52
N ILE A 26 0.06 0.77 -15.55
CA ILE A 26 -0.80 -0.02 -14.66
C ILE A 26 -0.49 0.38 -13.23
N ALA A 27 -1.50 0.81 -12.48
CA ALA A 27 -1.40 1.00 -11.05
C ALA A 27 -1.93 -0.24 -10.34
N VAL A 28 -1.23 -0.70 -9.31
CA VAL A 28 -1.65 -1.80 -8.44
C VAL A 28 -1.57 -1.31 -7.00
N VAL A 29 -2.66 -1.47 -6.27
CA VAL A 29 -2.72 -1.14 -4.85
C VAL A 29 -3.11 -2.35 -4.02
N GLY A 30 -2.76 -2.30 -2.75
CA GLY A 30 -3.14 -3.34 -1.82
C GLY A 30 -2.44 -3.19 -0.49
N ILE A 31 -2.06 -4.33 0.05
CA ILE A 31 -1.60 -4.48 1.41
C ILE A 31 -0.38 -5.37 1.47
N ASP A 32 0.55 -5.09 2.36
CA ASP A 32 1.61 -6.03 2.73
C ASP A 32 1.29 -6.58 4.11
N LEU A 33 0.95 -7.86 4.21
CA LEU A 33 0.59 -8.58 5.44
C LEU A 33 1.82 -9.04 6.24
N GLY A 34 2.96 -8.38 6.03
CA GLY A 34 4.19 -8.58 6.78
C GLY A 34 4.07 -8.26 8.26
N ASP A 35 5.21 -8.23 8.95
CA ASP A 35 5.26 -8.04 10.42
C ASP A 35 4.48 -6.79 10.89
N ASN A 36 4.49 -5.73 10.08
CA ASN A 36 3.57 -4.58 10.21
C ASN A 36 2.80 -4.40 8.91
N GLU A 37 1.47 -4.53 9.00
CA GLU A 37 0.57 -4.33 7.86
C GLU A 37 0.67 -2.91 7.32
N SER A 38 0.81 -2.79 6.00
CA SER A 38 1.02 -1.51 5.35
C SER A 38 0.36 -1.45 3.99
N ALA A 39 -0.09 -0.27 3.60
CA ALA A 39 -0.58 -0.02 2.27
C ALA A 39 0.59 -0.04 1.26
N ILE A 40 0.39 -0.71 0.13
CA ILE A 40 1.34 -0.72 -0.98
C ILE A 40 0.69 -0.12 -2.22
N VAL A 41 1.46 0.70 -2.92
CA VAL A 41 1.11 1.29 -4.21
C VAL A 41 2.26 1.03 -5.16
N ARG A 42 1.96 0.49 -6.35
CA ARG A 42 2.95 0.27 -7.40
C ARG A 42 2.42 0.86 -8.70
N LEU A 43 3.28 1.59 -9.40
CA LEU A 43 3.07 1.96 -10.78
C LEU A 43 3.98 1.12 -11.66
N LEU A 44 3.41 0.49 -12.67
CA LEU A 44 4.08 -0.32 -13.67
C LEU A 44 3.92 0.35 -15.05
N ASP A 45 4.84 0.05 -15.96
CA ASP A 45 4.65 0.32 -17.38
C ASP A 45 3.73 -0.73 -18.04
N GLY A 46 3.48 -0.57 -19.34
CA GLY A 46 2.60 -1.48 -20.10
C GLY A 46 3.13 -2.90 -20.27
N GLU A 47 4.41 -3.11 -20.00
CA GLU A 47 5.06 -4.44 -20.02
C GLU A 47 5.14 -5.04 -18.61
N GLY A 48 4.62 -4.34 -17.60
CA GLY A 48 4.61 -4.76 -16.21
C GLY A 48 5.91 -4.46 -15.45
N ALA A 49 6.86 -3.72 -16.03
CA ALA A 49 8.07 -3.33 -15.33
C ALA A 49 7.77 -2.21 -14.31
N PRO A 50 8.38 -2.25 -13.10
CA PRO A 50 8.11 -1.26 -12.07
C PRO A 50 8.66 0.11 -12.46
N VAL A 51 7.80 1.11 -12.43
CA VAL A 51 8.16 2.53 -12.58
C VAL A 51 8.54 3.09 -11.22
N TRP A 52 7.65 2.90 -10.24
CA TRP A 52 7.89 3.25 -8.85
C TRP A 52 6.97 2.45 -7.93
N SER A 53 7.32 2.45 -6.64
CA SER A 53 6.47 1.91 -5.59
C SER A 53 6.53 2.78 -4.35
N SER A 54 5.43 2.83 -3.61
CA SER A 54 5.35 3.47 -2.30
C SER A 54 4.72 2.51 -1.29
N ARG A 55 5.15 2.63 -0.04
CA ARG A 55 4.65 1.87 1.11
C ARG A 55 4.28 2.86 2.20
N PHE A 56 3.09 2.69 2.77
CA PHE A 56 2.62 3.49 3.89
C PHE A 56 2.32 2.58 5.05
N ALA A 57 3.06 2.74 6.13
CA ALA A 57 2.87 1.99 7.36
C ALA A 57 2.61 2.99 8.48
N SER A 58 1.69 2.65 9.38
CA SER A 58 1.59 3.41 10.63
C SER A 58 2.80 3.12 11.52
N PRO A 59 3.31 4.11 12.27
CA PRO A 59 4.29 3.88 13.32
C PRO A 59 3.68 3.23 14.58
N GLN A 60 2.36 3.12 14.69
CA GLN A 60 1.66 2.57 15.84
C GLN A 60 1.39 1.08 15.65
N ASP A 61 1.68 0.27 16.67
CA ASP A 61 1.59 -1.19 16.58
C ASP A 61 0.15 -1.71 16.46
N ASN A 62 -0.84 -0.96 16.95
CA ASN A 62 -2.26 -1.27 16.88
C ASN A 62 -2.95 -0.69 15.63
N GLU A 63 -2.19 -0.07 14.73
CA GLU A 63 -2.69 0.45 13.47
C GLU A 63 -2.24 -0.41 12.29
N ARG A 64 -3.11 -0.49 11.28
CA ARG A 64 -2.89 -1.24 10.05
C ARG A 64 -3.32 -0.36 8.88
N ASP A 65 -2.42 -0.09 7.95
CA ASP A 65 -2.72 0.74 6.77
C ASP A 65 -3.01 -0.16 5.57
N SER A 66 -4.04 0.18 4.78
CA SER A 66 -4.42 -0.55 3.58
C SER A 66 -4.82 0.40 2.45
N ALA A 67 -4.34 0.13 1.24
CA ALA A 67 -4.85 0.77 0.03
C ALA A 67 -5.88 -0.15 -0.62
N VAL A 68 -7.03 0.41 -0.98
CA VAL A 68 -8.19 -0.36 -1.47
C VAL A 68 -8.86 0.25 -2.71
N GLY A 69 -8.50 1.49 -3.05
CA GLY A 69 -9.06 2.26 -4.15
C GLY A 69 -7.95 2.81 -5.04
N VAL A 70 -8.06 2.72 -6.37
CA VAL A 70 -7.12 3.38 -7.30
C VAL A 70 -7.78 3.86 -8.59
N ALA A 71 -7.44 5.08 -9.01
CA ALA A 71 -7.93 5.65 -10.26
C ALA A 71 -6.89 6.59 -10.90
N PHE A 72 -6.82 6.59 -12.23
CA PHE A 72 -6.03 7.56 -12.98
C PHE A 72 -6.84 8.83 -13.26
N GLY A 73 -6.21 9.98 -13.04
CA GLY A 73 -6.57 11.25 -13.64
C GLY A 73 -5.70 11.55 -14.88
N PRO A 74 -5.80 12.77 -15.44
CA PRO A 74 -5.02 13.16 -16.62
C PRO A 74 -3.50 13.17 -16.40
N ASP A 75 -3.05 13.63 -15.24
CA ASP A 75 -1.63 13.79 -14.87
C ASP A 75 -1.32 13.25 -13.46
N TYR A 76 -2.24 12.47 -12.89
CA TYR A 76 -2.11 11.98 -11.53
C TYR A 76 -2.71 10.59 -11.35
N LEU A 77 -2.25 9.92 -10.30
CA LEU A 77 -2.88 8.74 -9.72
C LEU A 77 -3.55 9.13 -8.41
N MET A 78 -4.79 8.71 -8.22
CA MET A 78 -5.49 8.81 -6.94
C MET A 78 -5.54 7.45 -6.28
N VAL A 79 -5.16 7.38 -5.01
CA VAL A 79 -5.26 6.16 -4.20
C VAL A 79 -6.10 6.44 -2.98
N GLY A 80 -7.08 5.58 -2.74
CA GLY A 80 -7.90 5.55 -1.53
C GLY A 80 -7.51 4.38 -0.64
N GLY A 81 -7.59 4.61 0.66
CA GLY A 81 -7.26 3.61 1.66
C GLY A 81 -7.87 3.95 3.00
N ALA A 82 -7.56 3.12 3.99
CA ALA A 82 -7.91 3.38 5.37
C ALA A 82 -6.83 2.87 6.31
N VAL A 83 -6.68 3.58 7.43
CA VAL A 83 -6.01 3.06 8.61
C VAL A 83 -7.07 2.45 9.51
N SER A 84 -6.93 1.18 9.85
CA SER A 84 -7.72 0.55 10.92
C SER A 84 -6.93 0.59 12.22
N THR A 85 -7.57 1.02 13.30
CA THR A 85 -6.99 1.08 14.65
C THR A 85 -7.77 0.14 15.55
N GLU A 86 -7.09 -0.81 16.17
CA GLU A 86 -7.66 -1.71 17.19
C GLU A 86 -7.47 -1.07 18.58
N ALA A 87 -8.58 -0.82 19.28
CA ALA A 87 -8.58 -0.37 20.66
C ALA A 87 -8.36 -1.54 21.63
N GLU A 88 -7.97 -1.26 22.87
CA GLU A 88 -7.72 -2.29 23.90
C GLU A 88 -8.94 -3.16 24.19
N ASP A 89 -10.14 -2.64 23.97
CA ASP A 89 -11.41 -3.35 24.16
C ASP A 89 -11.87 -4.15 22.92
N GLY A 90 -11.04 -4.20 21.88
CA GLY A 90 -11.29 -4.91 20.63
C GLY A 90 -12.15 -4.17 19.61
N HIS A 91 -12.59 -2.94 19.89
CA HIS A 91 -13.26 -2.12 18.87
C HIS A 91 -12.25 -1.70 17.79
N VAL A 92 -12.68 -1.80 16.53
CA VAL A 92 -11.88 -1.36 15.38
C VAL A 92 -12.51 -0.11 14.77
N THR A 93 -11.74 0.97 14.71
CA THR A 93 -12.12 2.19 13.97
C THR A 93 -11.40 2.25 12.64
N PHE A 94 -12.01 2.91 11.66
CA PHE A 94 -11.42 3.13 10.33
C PHE A 94 -11.35 4.62 10.04
N GLU A 95 -10.15 5.12 9.74
CA GLU A 95 -9.94 6.46 9.20
C GLU A 95 -9.58 6.35 7.72
N TRP A 96 -10.45 6.90 6.87
CA TRP A 96 -10.24 6.90 5.42
C TRP A 96 -9.27 7.98 5.00
N TRP A 97 -8.40 7.66 4.05
CA TRP A 97 -7.48 8.62 3.46
C TRP A 97 -7.50 8.53 1.93
N LEU A 98 -7.07 9.64 1.34
CA LEU A 98 -6.98 9.84 -0.09
C LEU A 98 -5.61 10.48 -0.40
N ARG A 99 -4.81 9.84 -1.25
CA ARG A 99 -3.46 10.29 -1.62
C ARG A 99 -3.37 10.46 -3.13
N ARG A 100 -2.91 11.65 -3.56
CA ARG A 100 -2.64 11.98 -4.97
C ARG A 100 -1.14 11.86 -5.25
N PHE A 101 -0.80 11.20 -6.35
CA PHE A 101 0.57 11.06 -6.86
C PHE A 101 0.66 11.72 -8.22
N ALA A 102 1.66 12.56 -8.45
CA ALA A 102 1.93 13.10 -9.77
C ALA A 102 2.46 12.00 -10.70
N LEU A 103 2.01 12.01 -11.95
CA LEU A 103 2.57 11.18 -13.03
C LEU A 103 3.45 12.10 -13.88
N GLY A 104 4.77 11.99 -13.68
CA GLY A 104 5.77 12.71 -14.47
C GLY A 104 5.94 12.15 -15.87
#